data_AF-A0A942LDD4-F1
#
_entry.id   AF-A0A942LDD4-F1
#
_cell.length_a   1.000
_cell.length_b   1.000
_cell.length_c   1.000
_cell.angle_alpha   90.00
_cell.angle_beta   90.00
_cell.angle_gamma   90.00
#
_symmetry.space_group_name_H-M   'P 1'
#
loop_
_entity.id
_entity.type
_entity.pdbx_description
1 polymer ?
#
loop_
_entity_poly.entity_id
_entity_poly.type
_entity_poly.pdbx_seq_one_letter_code
_entity_poly.pdbx_strand_id
1 'polypeptide(L)'
;LAGTGWVLTSAGLITLWSPEPIHKPLDFLRHVVLVRELGLFEVWLLLGALLAAPVFASTVVALPMLVDTTVPVSMAVAESWRAVANHPIPMALWALVITALAAVGMLTALLGLVVLIPIIAHASWHAYCDLINRPASGSSSFRQLA
;
A
#
# COMPACT_ATOMS: atom_id res chain seq x y z
N LEU A 1 1.02 -17.82 1.32
CA LEU A 1 -0.03 -17.83 0.28
C LEU A 1 0.01 -16.59 -0.62
N ALA A 2 0.01 -15.36 -0.07
CA ALA A 2 0.12 -14.15 -0.89
C ALA A 2 1.46 -14.06 -1.67
N GLY A 3 2.60 -14.33 -1.01
CA GLY A 3 3.92 -14.31 -1.66
C GLY A 3 4.08 -15.39 -2.75
N THR A 4 3.55 -16.59 -2.52
CA THR A 4 3.56 -17.66 -3.53
C THR A 4 2.64 -17.35 -4.70
N GLY A 5 1.50 -16.69 -4.45
CA GLY A 5 0.62 -16.19 -5.51
C GLY A 5 1.31 -15.18 -6.41
N TRP A 6 2.01 -14.21 -5.82
CA TRP A 6 2.79 -13.23 -6.59
C TRP A 6 3.88 -13.85 -7.46
N VAL A 7 4.61 -14.83 -6.91
CA VAL A 7 5.65 -15.55 -7.65
C VAL A 7 5.04 -16.32 -8.83
N LEU A 8 3.90 -16.99 -8.64
CA LEU A 8 3.22 -17.73 -9.71
C LEU A 8 2.63 -16.80 -10.77
N THR A 9 2.02 -15.68 -10.36
CA THR A 9 1.49 -14.68 -11.29
C THR A 9 2.61 -14.04 -12.12
N SER A 10 3.75 -13.71 -11.49
CA SER A 10 4.93 -13.17 -12.18
C SER A 10 5.57 -14.20 -13.10
N ALA A 11 5.72 -15.45 -12.64
CA ALA A 11 6.26 -16.54 -13.45
C ALA A 11 5.36 -16.86 -14.65
N GLY A 12 4.04 -16.84 -14.47
CA GLY A 12 3.05 -17.02 -15.54
C GLY A 12 3.14 -15.90 -16.57
N LEU A 13 3.20 -14.63 -16.15
CA LEU A 13 3.31 -13.49 -17.06
C LEU A 13 4.62 -13.55 -17.88
N ILE A 14 5.74 -13.87 -17.24
CA ILE A 14 7.05 -13.96 -17.90
C ILE A 14 7.11 -15.15 -18.86
N THR A 15 6.56 -16.31 -18.49
CA THR A 15 6.59 -17.50 -19.36
C THR A 15 5.62 -17.42 -20.55
N LEU A 16 4.49 -16.70 -20.40
CA LEU A 16 3.49 -16.59 -21.47
C LEU A 16 3.82 -15.47 -22.48
N TRP A 17 4.55 -14.43 -22.05
CA TRP A 17 4.78 -13.21 -22.85
C TRP A 17 6.25 -12.83 -23.10
N SER A 18 7.23 -13.68 -22.80
CA SER A 18 8.65 -13.41 -23.10
C SER A 18 9.17 -14.27 -24.27
N PRO A 19 9.30 -13.71 -25.49
CA PRO A 19 9.91 -14.41 -26.63
C PRO A 19 11.45 -14.36 -26.65
N GLU A 20 12.11 -13.56 -25.81
CA GLU A 20 13.58 -13.39 -25.84
C GLU A 20 14.21 -13.41 -24.42
N PRO A 21 15.27 -14.19 -24.19
CA PRO A 21 15.94 -14.30 -22.89
C PRO A 21 16.70 -13.01 -22.50
N ILE A 22 16.27 -12.33 -21.43
CA ILE A 22 16.92 -11.10 -20.95
C ILE A 22 18.19 -11.45 -20.16
N HIS A 23 19.37 -11.11 -20.67
CA HIS A 23 20.67 -11.58 -20.15
C HIS A 23 21.43 -10.59 -19.23
N LYS A 24 20.98 -9.33 -19.05
CA LYS A 24 21.73 -8.32 -18.26
C LYS A 24 20.83 -7.36 -17.44
N PRO A 25 21.22 -6.99 -16.21
CA PRO A 25 20.46 -6.06 -15.35
C PRO A 25 20.41 -4.61 -15.87
N LEU A 26 21.40 -4.21 -16.68
CA LEU A 26 21.47 -2.90 -17.34
C LEU A 26 20.54 -2.79 -18.56
N ASP A 27 20.21 -3.91 -19.21
CA ASP A 27 19.22 -3.95 -20.29
C ASP A 27 17.81 -3.84 -19.73
N PHE A 28 17.53 -4.41 -18.56
CA PHE A 28 16.22 -4.27 -17.91
C PHE A 28 15.90 -2.78 -17.61
N LEU A 29 16.86 -2.00 -17.12
CA LEU A 29 16.64 -0.60 -16.79
C LEU A 29 16.43 0.30 -18.02
N ARG A 30 17.09 0.00 -19.16
CA ARG A 30 16.90 0.76 -20.40
C ARG A 30 15.71 0.28 -21.22
N HIS A 31 15.44 -1.01 -21.26
CA HIS A 31 14.42 -1.62 -22.13
C HIS A 31 13.05 -1.79 -21.45
N VAL A 32 12.99 -1.88 -20.12
CA VAL A 32 11.73 -2.04 -19.37
C VAL A 32 11.24 -0.72 -18.77
N VAL A 33 12.15 0.16 -18.35
CA VAL A 33 11.78 1.47 -17.73
C VAL A 33 11.88 2.64 -18.72
N LEU A 34 12.69 2.54 -19.78
CA LEU A 34 13.03 3.68 -20.65
C LEU A 34 12.66 3.51 -22.14
N VAL A 35 12.20 2.34 -22.59
CA VAL A 35 11.81 2.09 -24.00
C VAL A 35 10.30 2.24 -24.20
N ARG A 36 9.97 2.76 -25.38
CA ARG A 36 8.66 3.25 -25.86
C ARG A 36 7.63 2.15 -26.22
N GLU A 37 7.82 0.92 -25.76
CA GLU A 37 6.87 -0.19 -25.93
C GLU A 37 6.01 -0.29 -24.64
N LEU A 38 4.92 0.50 -24.57
CA LEU A 38 4.02 0.69 -23.41
C LEU A 38 3.25 -0.59 -22.95
N GLY A 39 3.74 -1.80 -23.19
CA GLY A 39 2.97 -3.03 -22.94
C GLY A 39 3.30 -3.71 -21.61
N LEU A 40 4.51 -4.26 -21.50
CA LEU A 40 4.79 -5.29 -20.50
C LEU A 40 4.96 -4.74 -19.07
N PHE A 41 5.66 -3.61 -18.94
CA PHE A 41 5.95 -3.00 -17.63
C PHE A 41 4.68 -2.41 -16.99
N GLU A 42 3.86 -1.74 -17.78
CA GLU A 42 2.60 -1.16 -17.30
C GLU A 42 1.61 -2.25 -16.89
N VAL A 43 1.46 -3.32 -17.69
CA VAL A 43 0.61 -4.46 -17.32
C VAL A 43 1.13 -5.15 -16.06
N TRP A 44 2.45 -5.34 -15.93
CA TRP A 44 3.04 -5.94 -14.73
C TRP A 44 2.84 -5.07 -13.48
N LEU A 45 3.01 -3.74 -13.60
CA LEU A 45 2.73 -2.78 -12.53
C LEU A 45 1.25 -2.75 -12.15
N LEU A 46 0.35 -2.71 -13.13
CA LEU A 46 -1.10 -2.73 -12.91
C LEU A 46 -1.54 -4.03 -12.24
N LEU A 47 -0.96 -5.16 -12.64
CA LEU A 47 -1.25 -6.46 -12.04
C LEU A 47 -0.77 -6.52 -10.58
N GLY A 48 0.41 -5.98 -10.28
CA GLY A 48 0.89 -5.81 -8.91
C GLY A 48 -0.01 -4.88 -8.08
N ALA A 49 -0.41 -3.73 -8.64
CA ALA A 49 -1.32 -2.80 -8.00
C ALA A 49 -2.69 -3.42 -7.71
N LEU A 50 -3.24 -4.21 -8.64
CA LEU A 50 -4.52 -4.90 -8.49
C LEU A 50 -4.47 -5.95 -7.36
N LEU A 51 -3.35 -6.66 -7.22
CA LEU A 51 -3.14 -7.61 -6.12
C LEU A 51 -2.90 -6.91 -4.77
N ALA A 52 -2.22 -5.76 -4.79
CA ALA A 52 -1.96 -4.98 -3.58
C ALA A 52 -3.19 -4.21 -3.07
N ALA A 53 -4.08 -3.77 -3.97
CA ALA A 53 -5.27 -2.99 -3.64
C ALA A 53 -6.17 -3.61 -2.55
N PRO A 54 -6.60 -4.89 -2.62
CA PRO A 54 -7.42 -5.50 -1.56
C PRO A 54 -6.64 -5.71 -0.25
N VAL A 55 -5.33 -5.94 -0.32
CA VAL A 55 -4.47 -6.05 0.87
C VAL A 55 -4.35 -4.71 1.57
N PHE A 56 -4.14 -3.63 0.81
CA PHE A 56 -4.16 -2.27 1.33
C PHE A 56 -5.52 -1.92 1.93
N ALA A 57 -6.61 -2.19 1.19
CA ALA A 57 -7.97 -1.89 1.63
C ALA A 57 -8.37 -2.63 2.90
N SER A 58 -7.85 -3.83 3.15
CA SER A 58 -8.12 -4.60 4.36
C SER A 58 -7.28 -4.19 5.58
N THR A 59 -6.15 -3.49 5.40
CA THR A 59 -5.18 -3.23 6.48
C THR A 59 -5.08 -1.77 6.89
N VAL A 60 -5.26 -0.83 5.96
CA VAL A 60 -4.95 0.60 6.16
C VAL A 60 -5.68 1.25 7.34
N VAL A 61 -6.96 0.89 7.57
CA VAL A 61 -7.73 1.36 8.74
C VAL A 61 -7.87 0.26 9.80
N ALA A 62 -7.88 -1.02 9.40
CA ALA A 62 -8.11 -2.11 10.33
C ALA A 62 -7.01 -2.23 11.40
N LEU A 63 -5.74 -2.08 11.02
CA LEU A 63 -4.62 -2.17 11.97
C LEU A 63 -4.64 -1.06 13.03
N PRO A 64 -4.71 0.24 12.69
CA PRO A 64 -4.77 1.29 13.71
C PRO A 64 -6.04 1.18 14.57
N MET A 65 -7.17 0.81 13.98
CA MET A 65 -8.44 0.64 14.71
C MET A 65 -8.39 -0.54 15.70
N LEU A 66 -7.69 -1.62 15.40
CA LEU A 66 -7.48 -2.73 16.33
C LEU A 66 -6.52 -2.39 17.48
N VAL A 67 -5.59 -1.45 17.26
CA VAL A 67 -4.67 -0.96 18.29
C VAL A 67 -5.35 0.07 19.20
N ASP A 68 -6.20 0.93 18.62
CA ASP A 68 -6.89 2.01 19.34
C ASP A 68 -8.17 1.54 20.03
N THR A 69 -8.83 0.49 19.51
CA THR A 69 -10.16 0.06 19.96
C THR A 69 -10.27 -1.47 20.09
N THR A 70 -11.01 -1.94 21.09
CA THR A 70 -11.30 -3.38 21.30
C THR A 70 -12.48 -3.85 20.45
N VAL A 71 -12.36 -3.74 19.13
CA VAL A 71 -13.37 -4.18 18.16
C VAL A 71 -12.96 -5.51 17.50
N PRO A 72 -13.92 -6.38 17.11
CA PRO A 72 -13.58 -7.61 16.42
C PRO A 72 -12.96 -7.34 15.04
N VAL A 73 -12.00 -8.16 14.65
CA VAL A 73 -11.23 -8.02 13.39
C VAL A 73 -12.14 -7.94 12.16
N SER A 74 -13.24 -8.71 12.12
CA SER A 74 -14.20 -8.67 11.01
C SER A 74 -14.86 -7.30 10.82
N MET A 75 -15.20 -6.63 11.93
CA MET A 75 -15.74 -5.26 11.90
C MET A 75 -14.70 -4.25 11.46
N ALA A 76 -13.46 -4.37 11.97
CA ALA A 76 -12.36 -3.48 11.59
C ALA A 76 -12.02 -3.57 10.09
N VAL A 77 -12.03 -4.79 9.52
CA VAL A 77 -11.84 -4.98 8.08
C VAL A 77 -13.02 -4.40 7.30
N ALA A 78 -14.26 -4.64 7.71
CA ALA A 78 -15.43 -4.09 7.03
C ALA A 78 -15.41 -2.54 7.02
N GLU A 79 -15.03 -1.91 8.13
CA GLU A 79 -14.86 -0.45 8.20
C GLU A 79 -13.68 0.05 7.36
N SER A 80 -12.59 -0.71 7.27
CA SER A 80 -11.48 -0.39 6.37
C SER A 80 -11.90 -0.36 4.90
N TRP A 81 -12.70 -1.34 4.47
CA TRP A 81 -13.28 -1.34 3.12
C TRP A 81 -14.25 -0.18 2.89
N ARG A 82 -15.09 0.15 3.89
CA ARG A 82 -16.00 1.30 3.82
C ARG A 82 -15.25 2.63 3.74
N ALA A 83 -14.19 2.81 4.51
CA ALA A 83 -13.36 4.01 4.48
C ALA A 83 -12.73 4.22 3.09
N VAL A 84 -12.23 3.15 2.48
CA VAL A 84 -11.68 3.19 1.12
C VAL A 84 -12.76 3.49 0.08
N ALA A 85 -13.96 2.93 0.22
CA ALA A 85 -15.06 3.18 -0.71
C ALA A 85 -15.65 4.61 -0.58
N ASN A 86 -15.69 5.16 0.62
CA ASN A 86 -16.19 6.51 0.89
C ASN A 86 -15.20 7.60 0.46
N HIS A 87 -13.90 7.32 0.57
CA HIS A 87 -12.82 8.26 0.25
C HIS A 87 -11.77 7.65 -0.71
N PRO A 88 -12.15 7.27 -1.94
CA PRO A 88 -11.27 6.55 -2.85
C PRO A 88 -10.09 7.40 -3.35
N ILE A 89 -10.31 8.70 -3.58
CA ILE A 89 -9.27 9.62 -4.06
C ILE A 89 -8.12 9.77 -3.06
N PRO A 90 -8.33 10.17 -1.79
CA PRO A 90 -7.24 10.30 -0.84
C PRO A 90 -6.58 8.95 -0.51
N MET A 91 -7.32 7.85 -0.53
CA MET A 91 -6.75 6.51 -0.33
C MET A 91 -5.86 6.06 -1.50
N ALA A 92 -6.24 6.38 -2.73
CA ALA A 92 -5.41 6.13 -3.90
C ALA A 92 -4.13 6.98 -3.87
N LEU A 93 -4.23 8.27 -3.52
CA LEU A 93 -3.06 9.14 -3.35
C LEU A 93 -2.12 8.62 -2.24
N TRP A 94 -2.68 8.19 -1.10
CA TRP A 94 -1.90 7.64 0.00
C TRP A 94 -1.18 6.35 -0.39
N ALA A 95 -1.89 5.43 -1.06
CA ALA A 95 -1.29 4.21 -1.59
C ALA A 95 -0.16 4.50 -2.59
N LEU A 96 -0.33 5.52 -3.44
CA LEU A 96 0.69 5.96 -4.39
C LEU A 96 1.92 6.53 -3.68
N VAL A 97 1.74 7.34 -2.64
CA VAL A 97 2.85 7.86 -1.81
C VAL A 97 3.61 6.71 -1.15
N ILE A 98 2.93 5.74 -0.54
CA ILE A 98 3.58 4.56 0.07
C ILE A 98 4.37 3.78 -0.98
N THR A 99 3.77 3.57 -2.16
CA THR A 99 4.42 2.84 -3.26
C THR A 99 5.68 3.58 -3.74
N ALA A 100 5.61 4.90 -3.89
CA ALA A 100 6.76 5.73 -4.28
C ALA A 100 7.87 5.69 -3.23
N LEU A 101 7.54 5.81 -1.95
CA LEU A 101 8.51 5.71 -0.86
C LEU A 101 9.14 4.32 -0.78
N ALA A 102 8.34 3.26 -0.97
CA ALA A 102 8.85 1.88 -1.03
C ALA A 102 9.83 1.69 -2.20
N ALA A 103 9.52 2.25 -3.38
CA ALA A 103 10.42 2.23 -4.52
C ALA A 103 11.74 2.96 -4.24
N VAL A 104 11.69 4.14 -3.60
CA VAL A 104 12.89 4.86 -3.15
C VAL A 104 13.69 4.03 -2.13
N GLY A 105 13.00 3.39 -1.17
CA GLY A 105 13.64 2.49 -0.20
C GLY A 105 14.39 1.33 -0.86
N MET A 106 13.80 0.73 -1.90
CA MET A 106 14.47 -0.31 -2.69
C MET A 106 15.70 0.22 -3.44
N LEU A 107 15.62 1.43 -4.02
CA LEU A 107 16.77 2.06 -4.70
C LEU A 107 17.95 2.30 -3.75
N THR A 108 17.69 2.57 -2.48
CA THR A 108 18.71 2.75 -1.44
C THR A 108 19.23 1.44 -0.82
N ALA A 109 19.08 0.30 -1.52
CA ALA A 109 19.46 -1.03 -1.05
C ALA A 109 18.81 -1.42 0.30
N LEU A 110 17.55 -1.04 0.50
CA LEU A 110 16.76 -1.26 1.72
C LEU A 110 17.23 -0.48 2.96
N LEU A 111 18.37 0.22 2.94
CA LEU A 111 18.82 1.04 4.07
C LEU A 111 17.87 2.22 4.33
N GLY A 112 17.31 2.81 3.27
CA GLY A 112 16.31 3.87 3.39
C GLY A 112 15.01 3.43 4.06
N LEU A 113 14.67 2.13 4.03
CA LEU A 113 13.47 1.62 4.70
C LEU A 113 13.54 1.77 6.23
N VAL A 114 14.73 1.73 6.82
CA VAL A 114 14.90 1.92 8.27
C VAL A 114 14.39 3.29 8.72
N VAL A 115 14.60 4.31 7.89
CA VAL A 115 14.14 5.69 8.16
C VAL A 115 12.71 5.92 7.65
N LEU A 116 12.35 5.30 6.51
CA LEU A 116 11.02 5.47 5.92
C LEU A 116 9.92 4.79 6.74
N ILE A 117 10.17 3.61 7.31
CA ILE A 117 9.19 2.88 8.12
C ILE A 117 8.61 3.75 9.26
N PRO A 118 9.42 4.40 10.12
CA PRO A 118 8.87 5.24 11.19
C PRO A 118 8.13 6.47 10.66
N ILE A 119 8.59 7.09 9.57
CA ILE A 119 7.92 8.24 8.95
C ILE A 119 6.55 7.83 8.38
N ILE A 120 6.51 6.71 7.65
CA ILE A 120 5.28 6.17 7.06
C ILE A 120 4.31 5.75 8.17
N ALA A 121 4.79 5.16 9.27
CA ALA A 121 3.95 4.80 10.41
C ALA A 121 3.30 6.03 11.04
N HIS A 122 4.07 7.11 11.27
CA HIS A 122 3.55 8.36 11.85
C HIS A 122 2.55 9.06 10.92
N ALA A 123 2.83 9.08 9.62
CA ALA A 123 1.92 9.69 8.64
C ALA A 123 0.65 8.85 8.42
N SER A 124 0.74 7.51 8.47
CA SER A 124 -0.43 6.62 8.42
C SER A 124 -1.34 6.81 9.63
N TRP A 125 -0.76 7.08 10.81
CA TRP A 125 -1.53 7.43 12.00
C TRP A 125 -2.30 8.75 11.83
N HIS A 126 -1.68 9.76 11.22
CA HIS A 126 -2.37 11.02 10.90
C HIS A 126 -3.48 10.83 9.86
N ALA A 127 -3.20 10.09 8.78
CA ALA A 127 -4.21 9.78 7.77
C ALA A 127 -5.41 9.03 8.38
N TYR A 128 -5.16 8.10 9.31
CA TYR A 128 -6.21 7.45 10.08
C TYR A 128 -7.02 8.46 10.92
N CYS A 129 -6.36 9.33 11.70
CA CYS A 129 -7.03 10.33 12.54
C CYS A 129 -7.91 11.30 11.74
N ASP A 130 -7.46 11.70 10.55
CA ASP A 130 -8.20 12.57 9.63
C ASP A 130 -9.43 11.84 9.04
N LEU A 131 -9.29 10.56 8.67
CA LEU A 131 -10.39 9.75 8.15
C LEU A 131 -11.50 9.50 9.17
N ILE A 132 -11.13 9.28 10.44
CA ILE A 132 -12.10 9.08 11.53
C ILE A 132 -12.63 10.40 12.10
N ASN A 133 -12.20 11.54 11.54
CA ASN A 133 -12.56 12.89 11.97
C ASN A 133 -12.43 13.06 13.49
N ARG A 134 -11.25 12.74 14.04
CA ARG A 134 -10.97 12.96 15.46
C ARG A 134 -10.98 14.46 15.70
N PRO A 135 -11.90 15.04 16.50
CA PRO A 135 -11.74 16.42 16.92
C PRO A 135 -10.41 16.50 17.69
N ALA A 136 -9.47 17.28 17.15
CA ALA A 136 -8.30 17.70 17.91
C ALA A 136 -8.83 18.40 19.18
N SER A 137 -8.43 17.89 20.33
CA SER A 137 -8.85 18.27 21.70
C SER A 137 -10.08 17.53 22.25
N GLY A 138 -9.81 16.64 23.19
CA GLY A 138 -10.76 16.31 24.24
C GLY A 138 -11.03 17.55 25.10
N SER A 139 -12.30 17.83 25.35
CA SER A 139 -12.71 18.58 26.54
C SER A 139 -13.94 17.92 27.17
N SER A 140 -13.64 17.17 28.24
CA SER A 140 -14.45 16.96 29.44
C SER A 140 -15.97 16.73 29.30
N SER A 141 -16.39 15.47 29.27
CA SER A 141 -17.73 15.04 29.71
C SER A 141 -17.66 14.08 30.91
N PHE A 142 -16.74 14.35 31.84
CA PHE A 142 -16.60 13.63 33.11
C PHE A 142 -16.91 14.52 34.33
N ARG A 143 -17.71 15.58 34.13
CA ARG A 143 -18.08 16.57 35.16
C ARG A 143 -19.60 16.73 35.36
N GLN A 144 -20.41 15.80 34.86
CA GLN A 144 -21.88 15.81 35.02
C GLN A 144 -22.41 14.74 35.99
N LEU A 145 -21.56 13.98 36.68
CA LEU A 145 -21.97 12.94 37.63
C LEU A 145 -21.16 12.98 38.94
N ALA A 146 -20.89 14.18 39.48
CA ALA A 146 -20.37 14.37 40.83
C ALA A 146 -21.04 15.59 41.48
#